data_AF-A0A6A2Y6M4-F1
#
_entry.id   AF-A0A6A2Y6M4-F1
#
_cell.length_a   1.000
_cell.length_b   1.000
_cell.length_c   1.000
_cell.angle_alpha   90.00
_cell.angle_beta   90.00
_cell.angle_gamma   90.00
#
_symmetry.space_group_name_H-M   'P 1'
#
loop_
_entity.id
_entity.type
_entity.pdbx_description
1 polymer ?
#
loop_
_entity_poly.entity_id
_entity_poly.type
_entity_poly.pdbx_seq_one_letter_code
_entity_poly.pdbx_strand_id
1 'polypeptide(L)'
;MDNDDWESCSDNDVYLKDRNEDDDEEDCYSSGFVSTLQFRKDISKALWIDDLAKAEVVEKKGKMWVTMGTVCNGSTYCSIEETLFLVEIGALHVLDQNGVYLSLKELYEKLSDGKSGCNWELFEAYRHLKSLGYVVGRHGIPWSVKGQKIKSGTCSLKSSQESNELLEMEQENKNSIVELFNNMWITEVTPAFHVYLPNSKFRKSSPGDPSFILCMSRGNPPSRVEIEAVERKHGSIPLKFCHIENGRVSFFSIAKVYLGFGNFEPAYEMPPAP
;
A
#
# COMPACT_ATOMS: atom_id res chain seq x y z
N MET A 1 -24.81 -44.13 45.29
CA MET A 1 -26.19 -43.95 45.73
C MET A 1 -26.21 -42.64 46.49
N ASP A 2 -26.49 -41.60 45.71
CA ASP A 2 -27.50 -40.55 45.96
C ASP A 2 -27.39 -39.62 47.18
N ASN A 3 -27.50 -38.32 46.83
CA ASN A 3 -28.25 -37.25 47.49
C ASN A 3 -27.65 -36.61 48.76
N ASP A 4 -27.75 -35.31 49.06
CA ASP A 4 -28.33 -34.06 48.50
C ASP A 4 -27.52 -32.92 49.21
N ASP A 5 -27.06 -31.85 48.58
CA ASP A 5 -27.70 -30.54 48.29
C ASP A 5 -28.03 -29.63 49.52
N TRP A 6 -27.83 -28.31 49.32
CA TRP A 6 -28.27 -27.11 50.09
C TRP A 6 -27.30 -26.29 50.97
N GLU A 7 -26.90 -25.11 50.42
CA GLU A 7 -26.93 -23.71 50.95
C GLU A 7 -26.26 -23.32 52.30
N SER A 8 -25.76 -22.10 52.61
CA SER A 8 -25.50 -20.77 52.00
C SER A 8 -24.70 -19.97 53.09
N CYS A 9 -23.71 -19.09 52.84
CA CYS A 9 -23.79 -17.62 52.79
C CYS A 9 -22.43 -17.05 53.30
N SER A 10 -21.89 -15.98 52.70
CA SER A 10 -21.49 -14.73 53.40
C SER A 10 -20.76 -13.77 52.46
N ASP A 11 -21.35 -12.58 52.31
CA ASP A 11 -20.79 -11.35 51.75
C ASP A 11 -19.44 -10.96 52.38
N ASN A 12 -18.61 -10.27 51.59
CA ASN A 12 -17.96 -9.03 52.02
C ASN A 12 -17.41 -8.26 50.81
N ASP A 13 -18.14 -7.22 50.43
CA ASP A 13 -17.64 -6.09 49.64
C ASP A 13 -16.60 -5.31 50.45
N VAL A 14 -15.40 -5.11 49.90
CA VAL A 14 -14.43 -4.15 50.43
C VAL A 14 -14.20 -3.05 49.40
N TYR A 15 -14.80 -1.90 49.71
CA TYR A 15 -14.46 -0.60 49.16
C TYR A 15 -12.98 -0.26 49.40
N LEU A 16 -12.30 0.22 48.36
CA LEU A 16 -11.19 1.17 48.53
C LEU A 16 -11.36 2.32 47.54
N LYS A 17 -11.53 3.52 48.10
CA LYS A 17 -11.46 4.81 47.43
C LYS A 17 -10.49 5.68 48.21
N ASP A 18 -9.52 6.24 47.50
CA ASP A 18 -8.92 7.59 47.62
C ASP A 18 -7.43 7.51 47.18
N ARG A 19 -7.11 8.09 46.02
CA ARG A 19 -6.70 9.50 45.79
C ARG A 19 -5.26 9.75 46.22
N ASN A 20 -4.39 9.85 45.23
CA ASN A 20 -3.29 10.83 45.20
C ASN A 20 -3.31 11.43 43.79
N GLU A 21 -3.70 12.69 43.73
CA GLU A 21 -3.41 13.60 42.62
C GLU A 21 -1.96 14.03 42.86
N ASP A 22 -1.02 13.62 42.01
CA ASP A 22 0.22 14.34 41.80
C ASP A 22 0.49 14.37 40.30
N ASP A 23 0.64 15.60 39.87
CA ASP A 23 0.68 16.16 38.53
C ASP A 23 2.14 16.12 38.06
N ASP A 24 2.44 15.31 37.06
CA ASP A 24 3.65 15.44 36.25
C ASP A 24 3.28 15.01 34.82
N GLU A 25 2.79 16.00 34.06
CA GLU A 25 2.72 15.95 32.60
C GLU A 25 4.12 15.70 32.03
N GLU A 26 4.40 14.45 31.65
CA GLU A 26 5.46 14.16 30.69
C GLU A 26 4.82 13.56 29.43
N ASP A 27 4.75 14.42 28.42
CA ASP A 27 4.15 14.22 27.11
C ASP A 27 4.41 12.85 26.48
N CYS A 28 3.33 12.06 26.39
CA CYS A 28 3.30 10.77 25.74
C CYS A 28 3.28 10.92 24.19
N TYR A 29 4.40 11.30 23.58
CA TYR A 29 4.57 11.37 22.11
C TYR A 29 4.85 10.00 21.45
N SER A 30 4.20 8.95 21.92
CA SER A 30 4.27 7.64 21.25
C SER A 30 2.93 6.92 21.25
N SER A 31 1.87 7.63 20.85
CA SER A 31 0.63 6.97 20.41
C SER A 31 0.82 6.40 19.00
N GLY A 32 1.76 5.47 18.86
CA GLY A 32 1.74 4.52 17.75
C GLY A 32 0.43 3.76 17.81
N PHE A 33 -0.25 3.65 16.68
CA PHE A 33 -1.53 2.96 16.55
C PHE A 33 -1.30 1.46 16.86
N VAL A 34 -1.35 1.08 18.14
CA VAL A 34 -1.35 -0.32 18.55
C VAL A 34 -2.75 -0.82 18.23
N SER A 35 -2.91 -1.39 17.04
CA SER A 35 -4.12 -2.15 16.75
C SER A 35 -4.28 -3.18 17.86
N THR A 36 -5.40 -3.14 18.57
CA THR A 36 -5.73 -4.17 19.56
C THR A 36 -5.61 -5.52 18.85
N LEU A 37 -4.60 -6.30 19.21
CA LEU A 37 -4.32 -7.64 18.70
C LEU A 37 -5.48 -8.56 19.09
N GLN A 38 -6.60 -8.46 18.38
CA GLN A 38 -7.67 -9.44 18.48
C GLN A 38 -7.20 -10.68 17.73
N PHE A 39 -6.80 -11.69 18.48
CA PHE A 39 -6.48 -13.00 17.93
C PHE A 39 -7.65 -13.47 17.06
N ARG A 40 -7.40 -13.59 15.76
CA ARG A 40 -8.41 -14.10 14.83
C ARG A 40 -8.54 -15.59 15.05
N LYS A 41 -9.78 -16.06 15.22
CA LYS A 41 -10.10 -17.49 15.20
C LYS A 41 -9.73 -18.16 13.85
N ASP A 42 -9.65 -17.34 12.81
CA ASP A 42 -9.45 -17.72 11.42
C ASP A 42 -8.06 -17.25 10.93
N ILE A 43 -7.05 -18.12 11.06
CA ILE A 43 -5.67 -17.88 10.59
C ILE A 43 -5.45 -18.60 9.25
N SER A 44 -5.00 -17.87 8.25
CA SER A 44 -4.67 -18.43 6.93
C SER A 44 -3.25 -18.97 6.90
N LYS A 45 -2.90 -19.78 5.88
CA LYS A 45 -1.53 -20.28 5.67
C LYS A 45 -1.06 -19.99 4.25
N ALA A 46 0.22 -19.67 4.10
CA ALA A 46 0.87 -19.49 2.81
C ALA A 46 2.27 -20.13 2.78
N LEU A 47 2.70 -20.54 1.59
CA LEU A 47 4.02 -21.05 1.29
C LEU A 47 4.87 -19.94 0.66
N TRP A 48 6.02 -19.62 1.24
CA TRP A 48 6.95 -18.65 0.67
C TRP A 48 7.72 -19.25 -0.50
N ILE A 49 7.72 -18.54 -1.63
CA ILE A 49 8.44 -18.92 -2.84
C ILE A 49 9.53 -17.87 -3.09
N ASP A 50 10.78 -18.22 -2.79
CA ASP A 50 11.93 -17.30 -2.88
C ASP A 50 12.15 -16.77 -4.31
N ASP A 51 12.01 -17.64 -5.31
CA ASP A 51 12.21 -17.27 -6.73
C ASP A 51 11.24 -16.19 -7.21
N LEU A 52 10.04 -16.15 -6.63
CA LEU A 52 9.01 -15.18 -6.97
C LEU A 52 8.95 -14.02 -5.98
N ALA A 53 9.68 -14.11 -4.86
CA ALA A 53 9.58 -13.23 -3.70
C ALA A 53 8.12 -12.99 -3.27
N LYS A 54 7.32 -14.06 -3.25
CA LYS A 54 5.87 -14.04 -3.01
C LYS A 54 5.45 -15.24 -2.16
N ALA A 55 4.33 -15.07 -1.42
CA ALA A 55 3.72 -16.13 -0.66
C ALA A 55 2.49 -16.70 -1.39
N GLU A 56 2.51 -17.99 -1.75
CA GLU A 56 1.34 -18.69 -2.28
C GLU A 56 0.40 -19.11 -1.15
N VAL A 57 -0.85 -18.65 -1.21
CA VAL A 57 -1.84 -18.89 -0.16
C VAL A 57 -2.46 -20.28 -0.34
N VAL A 58 -2.05 -21.21 0.53
CA VAL A 58 -2.51 -22.61 0.53
C VAL A 58 -3.81 -22.80 1.29
N GLU A 59 -4.05 -22.02 2.35
CA GLU A 59 -5.27 -22.09 3.15
C GLU A 59 -5.83 -20.69 3.36
N LYS A 60 -7.04 -20.43 2.83
CA LYS A 60 -7.72 -19.13 2.94
C LYS A 60 -8.76 -19.18 4.05
N LYS A 61 -8.61 -18.31 5.06
CA LYS A 61 -9.59 -18.08 6.11
C LYS A 61 -10.02 -16.62 6.15
N GLY A 62 -11.27 -16.36 6.54
CA GLY A 62 -11.82 -15.01 6.65
C GLY A 62 -12.08 -14.31 5.30
N LYS A 63 -12.59 -13.08 5.39
CA LYS A 63 -13.04 -12.27 4.23
C LYS A 63 -11.97 -11.35 3.64
N MET A 64 -10.79 -11.28 4.26
CA MET A 64 -9.66 -10.44 3.82
C MET A 64 -9.23 -10.70 2.37
N TRP A 65 -9.34 -11.96 1.91
CA TRP A 65 -8.95 -12.41 0.58
C TRP A 65 -9.74 -11.79 -0.57
N VAL A 66 -10.87 -11.12 -0.28
CA VAL A 66 -11.59 -10.31 -1.27
C VAL A 66 -10.72 -9.15 -1.77
N THR A 67 -9.89 -8.58 -0.87
CA THR A 67 -9.08 -7.39 -1.15
C THR A 67 -7.58 -7.68 -1.16
N MET A 68 -7.14 -8.88 -0.73
CA MET A 68 -5.73 -9.24 -0.56
C MET A 68 -5.25 -10.31 -1.52
N GLY A 69 -4.03 -10.14 -2.02
CA GLY A 69 -3.36 -11.05 -2.94
C GLY A 69 -3.88 -10.95 -4.36
N THR A 70 -3.01 -11.30 -5.29
CA THR A 70 -3.31 -11.41 -6.73
C THR A 70 -3.69 -12.85 -7.07
N VAL A 71 -4.62 -13.04 -8.01
CA VAL A 71 -5.06 -14.37 -8.44
C VAL A 71 -4.37 -14.72 -9.75
N CYS A 72 -3.51 -15.73 -9.75
CA CYS A 72 -2.87 -16.22 -10.97
C CYS A 72 -3.19 -17.68 -11.17
N ASN A 73 -3.81 -18.02 -12.31
CA ASN A 73 -4.14 -19.41 -12.68
C ASN A 73 -4.90 -20.20 -11.59
N GLY A 74 -5.74 -19.52 -10.80
CA GLY A 74 -6.52 -20.12 -9.70
C GLY A 74 -5.84 -20.05 -8.33
N SER A 75 -4.51 -19.99 -8.27
CA SER A 75 -3.75 -19.75 -7.04
C SER A 75 -3.78 -18.28 -6.64
N THR A 76 -3.64 -18.00 -5.34
CA THR A 76 -3.55 -16.63 -4.83
C THR A 76 -2.16 -16.40 -4.27
N TYR A 77 -1.53 -15.32 -4.71
CA TYR A 77 -0.19 -14.94 -4.28
C TYR A 77 -0.24 -13.60 -3.58
N CYS A 78 0.44 -13.51 -2.43
CA CYS A 78 0.68 -12.27 -1.71
C CYS A 78 2.06 -11.73 -2.05
N SER A 79 2.15 -10.44 -2.28
CA SER A 79 3.44 -9.73 -2.27
C SER A 79 4.02 -9.71 -0.85
N ILE A 80 5.31 -9.35 -0.70
CA ILE A 80 5.96 -9.28 0.61
C ILE A 80 5.26 -8.32 1.59
N GLU A 81 4.82 -7.15 1.14
CA GLU A 81 4.15 -6.14 1.97
C GLU A 81 2.77 -6.61 2.44
N GLU A 82 2.03 -7.32 1.59
CA GLU A 82 0.76 -7.95 1.97
C GLU A 82 1.03 -9.06 2.99
N THR A 83 2.06 -9.87 2.75
CA THR A 83 2.45 -10.99 3.62
C THR A 83 2.83 -10.50 5.00
N LEU A 84 3.74 -9.52 5.09
CA LEU A 84 4.18 -8.91 6.34
C LEU A 84 3.00 -8.28 7.09
N PHE A 85 2.17 -7.48 6.42
CA PHE A 85 1.00 -6.88 7.04
C PHE A 85 0.07 -7.94 7.65
N LEU A 86 -0.20 -9.02 6.91
CA LEU A 86 -1.07 -10.10 7.37
C LEU A 86 -0.48 -10.89 8.54
N VAL A 87 0.84 -11.08 8.58
CA VAL A 87 1.55 -11.71 9.70
C VAL A 87 1.55 -10.80 10.93
N GLU A 88 1.83 -9.50 10.76
CA GLU A 88 1.84 -8.51 11.86
C GLU A 88 0.48 -8.43 12.57
N ILE A 89 -0.63 -8.53 11.83
CA ILE A 89 -1.99 -8.54 12.41
C ILE A 89 -2.46 -9.93 12.86
N GLY A 90 -1.59 -10.95 12.82
CA GLY A 90 -1.89 -12.31 13.26
C GLY A 90 -2.90 -13.07 12.40
N ALA A 91 -2.99 -12.76 11.10
CA ALA A 91 -3.99 -13.33 10.20
C ALA A 91 -3.43 -14.32 9.16
N LEU A 92 -2.10 -14.45 9.08
CA LEU A 92 -1.41 -15.36 8.16
C LEU A 92 -0.21 -16.00 8.86
N HIS A 93 -0.06 -17.32 8.72
CA HIS A 93 1.19 -18.02 8.96
C HIS A 93 1.88 -18.31 7.62
N VAL A 94 3.18 -18.08 7.57
CA VAL A 94 3.98 -18.34 6.37
C VAL A 94 4.89 -19.53 6.66
N LEU A 95 4.92 -20.49 5.74
CA LEU A 95 5.80 -21.65 5.77
C LEU A 95 6.88 -21.49 4.70
N ASP A 96 8.07 -21.99 4.98
CA ASP A 96 9.12 -22.15 3.98
C ASP A 96 8.87 -23.38 3.09
N GLN A 97 9.77 -23.62 2.14
CA GLN A 97 9.70 -24.76 1.20
C GLN A 97 9.79 -26.13 1.89
N ASN A 98 10.31 -26.16 3.13
CA ASN A 98 10.45 -27.36 3.95
C ASN A 98 9.24 -27.57 4.89
N GLY A 99 8.25 -26.66 4.88
CA GLY A 99 7.09 -26.72 5.77
C GLY A 99 7.35 -26.21 7.19
N VAL A 100 8.44 -25.45 7.40
CA VAL A 100 8.77 -24.80 8.67
C VAL A 100 8.17 -23.39 8.70
N TYR A 101 7.60 -22.98 9.83
CA TYR A 101 7.06 -21.63 9.99
C TYR A 101 8.18 -20.58 9.97
N LEU A 102 8.02 -19.56 9.13
CA LEU A 102 8.90 -18.40 9.13
C LEU A 102 8.54 -17.45 10.28
N SER A 103 9.56 -17.02 11.01
CA SER A 103 9.46 -15.95 11.99
C SER A 103 9.29 -14.58 11.30
N LEU A 104 8.77 -13.62 12.05
CA LEU A 104 8.63 -12.24 11.57
C LEU A 104 9.99 -11.64 11.18
N LYS A 105 11.06 -11.98 11.91
CA LYS A 105 12.42 -11.55 11.62
C LYS A 105 12.88 -12.04 10.23
N GLU A 106 12.68 -13.31 9.93
CA GLU A 106 13.05 -13.88 8.63
C GLU A 106 12.27 -13.21 7.49
N LEU A 107 11.00 -12.86 7.70
CA LEU A 107 10.22 -12.13 6.70
C LEU A 107 10.73 -10.69 6.47
N TYR A 108 11.20 -9.99 7.51
CA TYR A 108 11.86 -8.69 7.33
C TYR A 108 13.20 -8.82 6.57
N GLU A 109 13.93 -9.91 6.78
CA GLU A 109 15.12 -10.21 5.98
C GLU A 109 14.74 -10.41 4.49
N LYS A 110 13.61 -11.08 4.20
CA LYS A 110 13.09 -11.21 2.81
C LYS A 110 12.68 -9.87 2.20
N LEU A 111 12.17 -8.91 2.99
CA LEU A 111 11.90 -7.56 2.50
C LEU A 111 13.19 -6.85 2.09
N SER A 112 14.27 -7.08 2.83
CA SER A 112 15.57 -6.43 2.63
C SER A 112 16.39 -7.03 1.47
N ASP A 113 16.02 -8.22 0.98
CA ASP A 113 16.67 -8.93 -0.14
C ASP A 113 16.48 -8.22 -1.50
N GLY A 114 15.63 -7.19 -1.59
CA GLY A 114 15.44 -6.34 -2.78
C GLY A 114 14.76 -7.01 -3.99
N LYS A 115 14.63 -8.34 -4.00
CA LYS A 115 14.00 -9.13 -5.08
C LYS A 115 12.48 -8.91 -5.19
N SER A 116 11.86 -8.46 -4.11
CA SER A 116 10.40 -8.33 -4.00
C SER A 116 9.83 -7.08 -4.70
N GLY A 117 10.69 -6.13 -5.08
CA GLY A 117 10.27 -4.81 -5.59
C GLY A 117 9.59 -3.93 -4.53
N CYS A 118 9.66 -4.31 -3.25
CA CYS A 118 9.21 -3.50 -2.11
C CYS A 118 10.40 -3.16 -1.23
N ASN A 119 10.46 -1.92 -0.75
CA ASN A 119 11.40 -1.48 0.26
C ASN A 119 10.65 -1.14 1.56
N TRP A 120 11.38 -0.67 2.57
CA TRP A 120 10.79 -0.33 3.87
C TRP A 120 9.76 0.80 3.75
N GLU A 121 10.05 1.87 3.02
CA GLU A 121 9.11 3.00 2.89
C GLU A 121 7.80 2.57 2.20
N LEU A 122 7.89 1.75 1.15
CA LEU A 122 6.71 1.19 0.49
C LEU A 122 5.88 0.33 1.46
N PHE A 123 6.54 -0.47 2.29
CA PHE A 123 5.87 -1.28 3.30
C PHE A 123 5.16 -0.41 4.35
N GLU A 124 5.79 0.65 4.85
CA GLU A 124 5.16 1.55 5.82
C GLU A 124 3.95 2.29 5.23
N ALA A 125 4.07 2.80 3.99
CA ALA A 125 2.94 3.40 3.28
C ALA A 125 1.79 2.41 3.11
N TYR A 126 2.11 1.18 2.70
CA TYR A 126 1.15 0.10 2.53
C TYR A 126 0.46 -0.24 3.87
N ARG A 127 1.24 -0.49 4.93
CA ARG A 127 0.76 -0.80 6.28
C ARG A 127 -0.17 0.28 6.80
N HIS A 128 0.18 1.56 6.61
CA HIS A 128 -0.64 2.68 7.03
C HIS A 128 -1.98 2.71 6.29
N LEU A 129 -1.97 2.65 4.94
CA LEU A 129 -3.20 2.63 4.14
C LEU A 129 -4.09 1.43 4.47
N LYS A 130 -3.51 0.24 4.66
CA LYS A 130 -4.25 -0.96 5.03
C LYS A 130 -4.86 -0.88 6.42
N SER A 131 -4.18 -0.27 7.38
CA SER A 131 -4.70 -0.06 8.74
C SER A 131 -5.91 0.88 8.76
N LEU A 132 -5.97 1.82 7.82
CA LEU A 132 -7.15 2.69 7.59
C LEU A 132 -8.29 1.99 6.82
N GLY A 133 -8.10 0.73 6.42
CA GLY A 133 -9.12 -0.08 5.74
C GLY A 133 -9.19 0.08 4.22
N TYR A 134 -8.26 0.82 3.61
CA TYR A 134 -8.22 0.94 2.15
C TYR A 134 -7.89 -0.40 1.48
N VAL A 135 -8.34 -0.54 0.22
CA VAL A 135 -7.85 -1.59 -0.66
C VAL A 135 -6.65 -1.03 -1.42
N VAL A 136 -5.52 -1.73 -1.36
CA VAL A 136 -4.24 -1.24 -1.90
C VAL A 136 -3.69 -2.30 -2.82
N GLY A 137 -3.49 -1.96 -4.09
CA GLY A 137 -2.86 -2.83 -5.09
C GLY A 137 -1.62 -2.18 -5.66
N ARG A 138 -0.59 -2.98 -5.98
CA ARG A 138 0.63 -2.46 -6.61
C ARG A 138 0.34 -1.86 -7.99
N HIS A 139 0.96 -0.72 -8.27
CA HIS A 139 0.90 -0.11 -9.59
C HIS A 139 1.51 -1.04 -10.64
N GLY A 140 0.87 -1.15 -11.80
CA GLY A 140 1.33 -2.01 -12.91
C GLY A 140 1.15 -3.52 -12.70
N ILE A 141 0.64 -3.97 -11.54
CA ILE A 141 0.39 -5.39 -11.28
C ILE A 141 -1.12 -5.67 -11.33
N PRO A 142 -1.59 -6.52 -12.26
CA PRO A 142 -3.00 -6.86 -12.35
C PRO A 142 -3.44 -7.74 -11.17
N TRP A 143 -4.68 -7.52 -10.71
CA TRP A 143 -5.29 -8.29 -9.62
C TRP A 143 -5.59 -9.75 -9.96
N SER A 144 -5.79 -10.05 -11.25
CA SER A 144 -6.09 -11.38 -11.74
C SER A 144 -5.47 -11.61 -13.12
N VAL A 145 -4.71 -12.68 -13.28
CA VAL A 145 -4.15 -13.12 -14.57
C VAL A 145 -4.63 -14.54 -14.85
N LYS A 146 -5.25 -14.75 -16.02
CA LYS A 146 -5.63 -16.07 -16.52
C LYS A 146 -4.81 -16.39 -17.77
N GLY A 147 -4.07 -17.51 -17.78
CA GLY A 147 -3.60 -18.12 -19.03
C GLY A 147 -2.15 -17.90 -19.45
N GLN A 148 -1.23 -17.55 -18.52
CA GLN A 148 0.21 -17.47 -18.84
C GLN A 148 1.03 -18.25 -17.81
N LYS A 149 1.95 -19.11 -18.27
CA LYS A 149 2.96 -19.75 -17.40
C LYS A 149 3.92 -18.66 -16.92
N ILE A 150 4.00 -18.45 -15.60
CA ILE A 150 5.01 -17.57 -15.01
C ILE A 150 6.38 -18.19 -15.32
N LYS A 151 7.12 -17.60 -16.25
CA LYS A 151 8.56 -17.87 -16.38
C LYS A 151 9.26 -16.98 -15.36
N SER A 152 10.01 -17.58 -14.45
CA SER A 152 10.86 -16.88 -13.49
C SER A 152 11.81 -15.96 -14.27
N GLY A 153 11.57 -14.67 -14.13
CA GLY A 153 12.33 -13.62 -14.79
C GLY A 153 11.93 -12.31 -14.16
N THR A 154 12.90 -11.69 -13.51
CA THR A 154 12.85 -10.36 -12.91
C THR A 154 11.84 -9.46 -13.62
N CYS A 155 10.83 -8.99 -12.89
CA CYS A 155 9.85 -8.03 -13.38
C CYS A 155 10.51 -6.64 -13.40
N SER A 156 11.46 -6.43 -14.32
CA SER A 156 11.78 -5.07 -14.74
C SER A 156 10.67 -4.64 -15.68
N LEU A 157 10.02 -3.53 -15.34
CA LEU A 157 9.02 -2.89 -16.16
C LEU A 157 9.57 -2.67 -17.57
N LYS A 158 9.03 -3.41 -18.54
CA LYS A 158 8.86 -2.88 -19.90
C LYS A 158 7.36 -2.79 -20.14
N SER A 159 6.88 -1.56 -20.22
CA SER A 159 5.55 -1.23 -20.69
C SER A 159 5.28 -1.98 -21.99
N SER A 160 4.23 -2.80 -22.00
CA SER A 160 3.79 -3.53 -23.19
C SER A 160 2.67 -2.72 -23.85
N GLN A 161 2.96 -2.14 -25.02
CA GLN A 161 1.93 -1.85 -26.02
C GLN A 161 1.62 -3.14 -26.78
N GLU A 162 0.37 -3.23 -27.23
CA GLU A 162 -0.25 -4.43 -27.79
C GLU A 162 0.31 -4.84 -29.16
N SER A 163 0.26 -6.16 -29.37
CA SER A 163 0.51 -7.00 -30.56
C SER A 163 0.31 -6.39 -31.95
N ASN A 164 1.24 -6.62 -32.90
CA ASN A 164 1.19 -7.73 -33.86
C ASN A 164 2.30 -7.65 -34.94
N GLU A 165 2.67 -8.84 -35.44
CA GLU A 165 3.39 -9.16 -36.70
C GLU A 165 4.93 -9.17 -36.75
N LEU A 166 5.40 -10.29 -37.30
CA LEU A 166 6.78 -10.73 -37.52
C LEU A 166 7.28 -10.24 -38.89
N LEU A 167 8.53 -9.78 -38.92
CA LEU A 167 9.66 -10.21 -39.77
C LEU A 167 10.55 -9.04 -40.22
N GLU A 168 11.82 -9.22 -39.89
CA GLU A 168 13.03 -8.78 -40.59
C GLU A 168 13.45 -7.30 -40.66
N MET A 169 14.79 -7.20 -40.61
CA MET A 169 15.68 -6.14 -41.05
C MET A 169 16.07 -5.03 -40.08
N GLU A 170 17.40 -4.92 -39.98
CA GLU A 170 18.22 -4.00 -39.22
C GLU A 170 17.86 -2.54 -39.49
N GLN A 171 17.72 -1.74 -38.44
CA GLN A 171 17.89 -0.29 -38.55
C GLN A 171 18.47 0.29 -37.26
N GLU A 172 19.59 1.00 -37.44
CA GLU A 172 20.41 1.76 -36.50
C GLU A 172 19.76 2.12 -35.14
N ASN A 173 20.30 1.54 -34.07
CA ASN A 173 20.09 1.96 -32.68
C ASN A 173 20.58 3.41 -32.49
N LYS A 174 19.73 4.38 -32.77
CA LYS A 174 19.78 5.68 -32.10
C LYS A 174 18.85 5.61 -30.89
N ASN A 175 19.23 4.78 -29.92
CA ASN A 175 18.59 4.80 -28.60
C ASN A 175 18.78 6.21 -28.07
N SER A 176 17.70 7.00 -28.06
CA SER A 176 17.76 8.39 -27.65
C SER A 176 18.28 8.44 -26.21
N ILE A 177 19.21 9.36 -25.92
CA ILE A 177 19.68 9.61 -24.56
C ILE A 177 18.49 9.84 -23.60
N VAL A 178 17.40 10.41 -24.12
CA VAL A 178 16.13 10.59 -23.39
C VAL A 178 15.48 9.26 -23.02
N GLU A 179 15.52 8.28 -23.90
CA GLU A 179 14.98 6.94 -23.67
C GLU A 179 15.84 6.16 -22.66
N LEU A 180 17.16 6.33 -22.73
CA LEU A 180 18.09 5.82 -21.71
C LEU A 180 17.88 6.50 -20.35
N PHE A 181 17.61 7.81 -20.30
CA PHE A 181 17.32 8.54 -19.06
C PHE A 181 15.90 8.31 -18.50
N ASN A 182 14.94 7.89 -19.33
CA ASN A 182 13.65 7.42 -18.83
C ASN A 182 13.75 5.99 -18.28
N ASN A 183 14.63 5.17 -18.86
CA ASN A 183 14.90 3.81 -18.42
C ASN A 183 15.84 3.75 -17.21
N MET A 184 16.71 4.74 -17.06
CA MET A 184 17.48 5.03 -15.85
C MET A 184 16.52 5.77 -14.92
N TRP A 185 16.12 5.19 -13.79
CA TRP A 185 15.08 5.76 -12.91
C TRP A 185 15.48 7.12 -12.28
N ILE A 186 15.50 8.20 -13.06
CA ILE A 186 15.84 9.57 -12.64
C ILE A 186 14.60 10.36 -12.21
N THR A 187 13.41 9.84 -12.48
CA THR A 187 12.18 10.41 -11.92
C THR A 187 12.12 10.13 -10.43
N GLU A 188 12.14 11.18 -9.59
CA GLU A 188 12.10 11.07 -8.13
C GLU A 188 10.72 10.57 -7.65
N VAL A 189 9.72 10.65 -8.53
CA VAL A 189 8.34 10.25 -8.28
C VAL A 189 8.00 8.97 -9.02
N THR A 190 7.67 7.92 -8.26
CA THR A 190 7.24 6.64 -8.83
C THR A 190 5.84 6.26 -8.34
N PRO A 191 4.88 6.00 -9.23
CA PRO A 191 3.59 5.43 -8.84
C PRO A 191 3.80 4.06 -8.20
N ALA A 192 3.35 3.91 -6.96
CA ALA A 192 3.55 2.71 -6.16
C ALA A 192 2.27 1.89 -5.99
N PHE A 193 1.15 2.55 -5.67
CA PHE A 193 -0.10 1.85 -5.38
C PHE A 193 -1.31 2.50 -6.02
N HIS A 194 -2.25 1.66 -6.45
CA HIS A 194 -3.64 2.02 -6.71
C HIS A 194 -4.44 1.82 -5.43
N VAL A 195 -5.12 2.87 -4.96
CA VAL A 195 -5.84 2.86 -3.70
C VAL A 195 -7.34 3.02 -3.93
N TYR A 196 -8.15 2.15 -3.34
CA TYR A 196 -9.61 2.15 -3.45
C TYR A 196 -10.24 2.28 -2.06
N LEU A 197 -11.42 2.91 -2.00
CA LEU A 197 -12.13 3.18 -0.77
C LEU A 197 -12.40 1.92 0.09
N PRO A 198 -12.34 2.04 1.42
CA PRO A 198 -12.82 1.02 2.34
C PRO A 198 -14.29 0.68 2.10
N ASN A 199 -14.69 -0.56 2.38
CA ASN A 199 -16.08 -1.04 2.30
C ASN A 199 -16.76 -0.81 0.93
N SER A 200 -15.98 -0.60 -0.12
CA SER A 200 -16.48 -0.56 -1.50
C SER A 200 -16.89 -1.95 -1.97
N LYS A 201 -17.71 -2.04 -3.02
CA LYS A 201 -18.05 -3.30 -3.69
C LYS A 201 -16.88 -3.81 -4.56
N PHE A 202 -15.67 -3.78 -4.02
CA PHE A 202 -14.43 -4.09 -4.72
C PHE A 202 -14.42 -5.53 -5.21
N ARG A 203 -14.00 -5.72 -6.47
CA ARG A 203 -13.81 -7.04 -7.08
C ARG A 203 -12.49 -7.09 -7.82
N LYS A 204 -11.63 -8.05 -7.49
CA LYS A 204 -10.34 -8.24 -8.19
C LYS A 204 -10.46 -8.41 -9.71
N SER A 205 -11.55 -9.02 -10.18
CA SER A 205 -11.81 -9.21 -11.62
C SER A 205 -12.23 -7.91 -12.33
N SER A 206 -12.70 -6.91 -11.59
CA SER A 206 -13.17 -5.64 -12.10
C SER A 206 -13.04 -4.60 -10.98
N PRO A 207 -11.81 -4.13 -10.72
CA PRO A 207 -11.51 -3.26 -9.57
C PRO A 207 -12.14 -1.87 -9.71
N GLY A 208 -12.51 -1.47 -10.94
CA GLY A 208 -12.91 -0.09 -11.26
C GLY A 208 -11.72 0.86 -11.23
N ASP A 209 -12.01 2.15 -11.26
CA ASP A 209 -10.98 3.18 -11.13
C ASP A 209 -10.56 3.34 -9.66
N PRO A 210 -9.25 3.48 -9.37
CA PRO A 210 -8.80 3.78 -8.03
C PRO A 210 -9.24 5.19 -7.62
N SER A 211 -9.46 5.35 -6.32
CA SER A 211 -9.80 6.64 -5.72
C SER A 211 -8.65 7.63 -5.78
N PHE A 212 -7.42 7.11 -5.67
CA PHE A 212 -6.20 7.85 -5.98
C PHE A 212 -5.05 6.89 -6.27
N ILE A 213 -4.02 7.40 -6.94
CA ILE A 213 -2.73 6.72 -7.10
C ILE A 213 -1.76 7.29 -6.08
N LEU A 214 -1.15 6.41 -5.29
CA LEU A 214 -0.09 6.78 -4.38
C LEU A 214 1.26 6.75 -5.10
N CYS A 215 1.94 7.88 -5.10
CA CYS A 215 3.28 8.05 -5.63
C CYS A 215 4.27 8.19 -4.48
N MET A 216 5.40 7.48 -4.55
CA MET A 216 6.50 7.65 -3.62
C MET A 216 7.43 8.75 -4.13
N SER A 217 7.81 9.67 -3.25
CA SER A 217 8.83 10.70 -3.50
C SER A 217 10.06 10.40 -2.65
N ARG A 218 11.24 10.40 -3.27
CA ARG A 218 12.51 10.09 -2.59
C ARG A 218 13.20 11.36 -2.13
N GLY A 219 13.06 11.68 -0.85
CA GLY A 219 13.87 12.69 -0.13
C GLY A 219 13.58 14.16 -0.46
N ASN A 220 13.25 14.48 -1.71
CA ASN A 220 12.91 15.82 -2.16
C ASN A 220 11.43 15.91 -2.55
N PRO A 221 10.77 17.06 -2.31
CA PRO A 221 9.43 17.28 -2.84
C PRO A 221 9.46 17.21 -4.36
N PRO A 222 8.45 16.57 -4.97
CA PRO A 222 8.41 16.34 -6.41
C PRO A 222 8.40 17.67 -7.18
N SER A 223 9.19 17.76 -8.25
CA SER A 223 9.20 18.95 -9.09
C SER A 223 7.89 19.08 -9.87
N ARG A 224 7.54 20.32 -10.25
CA ARG A 224 6.34 20.59 -11.05
C ARG A 224 6.28 19.78 -12.34
N VAL A 225 7.43 19.62 -13.02
CA VAL A 225 7.51 18.90 -14.29
C VAL A 225 7.21 17.40 -14.08
N GLU A 226 7.69 16.81 -12.99
CA GLU A 226 7.41 15.42 -12.64
C GLU A 226 5.94 15.20 -12.30
N ILE A 227 5.35 16.11 -11.51
CA ILE A 227 3.93 16.05 -11.17
C ILE A 227 3.09 16.10 -12.46
N GLU A 228 3.32 17.10 -13.32
CA GLU A 228 2.60 17.25 -14.58
C GLU A 228 2.81 16.04 -15.53
N ALA A 229 3.99 15.40 -15.48
CA ALA A 229 4.27 14.18 -16.25
C ALA A 229 3.45 12.98 -15.75
N VAL A 230 3.36 12.77 -14.44
CA VAL A 230 2.58 11.68 -13.85
C VAL A 230 1.08 11.93 -14.02
N GLU A 231 0.61 13.16 -13.86
CA GLU A 231 -0.79 13.55 -14.11
C GLU A 231 -1.20 13.26 -15.55
N ARG A 232 -0.38 13.66 -16.54
CA ARG A 232 -0.67 13.41 -17.96
C ARG A 232 -0.77 11.92 -18.28
N LYS A 233 -0.01 11.08 -17.59
CA LYS A 233 -0.01 9.61 -17.80
C LYS A 233 -1.22 8.92 -17.19
N HIS A 234 -1.73 9.42 -16.07
CA HIS A 234 -2.81 8.77 -15.31
C HIS A 234 -4.18 9.45 -15.45
N GLY A 235 -4.27 10.52 -16.23
CA GLY A 235 -5.52 11.15 -16.62
C GLY A 235 -6.21 11.85 -15.45
N SER A 236 -7.49 11.56 -15.25
CA SER A 236 -8.34 12.22 -14.23
C SER A 236 -8.23 11.62 -12.83
N ILE A 237 -7.45 10.55 -12.65
CA ILE A 237 -7.31 9.90 -11.35
C ILE A 237 -6.47 10.78 -10.42
N PRO A 238 -6.95 11.13 -9.22
CA PRO A 238 -6.19 11.95 -8.28
C PRO A 238 -4.85 11.31 -7.89
N LEU A 239 -3.81 12.13 -7.77
CA LEU A 239 -2.50 11.71 -7.26
C LEU A 239 -2.34 12.11 -5.79
N LYS A 240 -1.69 11.23 -5.03
CA LYS A 240 -1.19 11.52 -3.68
C LYS A 240 0.28 11.18 -3.59
N PHE A 241 1.06 12.07 -3.02
CA PHE A 241 2.49 11.88 -2.79
C PHE A 241 2.71 11.44 -1.36
N CYS A 242 3.43 10.34 -1.18
CA CYS A 242 3.81 9.80 0.11
C CYS A 242 5.22 10.25 0.46
N HIS A 243 5.37 10.80 1.66
CA HIS A 243 6.67 11.04 2.28
C HIS A 243 6.70 10.32 3.62
N ILE A 244 7.83 9.66 3.89
CA ILE A 244 8.04 8.91 5.12
C ILE A 244 9.30 9.44 5.78
N GLU A 245 9.14 9.96 6.99
CA GLU A 245 10.21 10.51 7.79
C GLU A 245 10.06 9.97 9.22
N ASN A 246 11.10 9.34 9.75
CA ASN A 246 11.17 8.84 11.12
C ASN A 246 9.94 8.00 11.53
N GLY A 247 9.46 7.13 10.63
CA GLY A 247 8.29 6.25 10.85
C GLY A 247 6.93 6.95 10.75
N ARG A 248 6.90 8.26 10.45
CA ARG A 248 5.67 9.01 10.19
C ARG A 248 5.35 9.00 8.71
N VAL A 249 4.15 8.56 8.37
CA VAL A 249 3.65 8.54 6.99
C VAL A 249 2.83 9.80 6.74
N SER A 250 3.24 10.62 5.77
CA SER A 250 2.55 11.84 5.37
C SER A 250 2.07 11.76 3.92
N PHE A 251 0.84 12.21 3.66
CA PHE A 251 0.27 12.24 2.32
C PHE A 251 -0.02 13.68 1.87
N PHE A 252 0.46 14.03 0.68
CA PHE A 252 0.25 15.35 0.09
C PHE A 252 -0.53 15.23 -1.22
N SER A 253 -1.40 16.20 -1.49
CA SER A 253 -2.07 16.37 -2.78
C SER A 253 -1.72 17.76 -3.28
N ILE A 254 -1.38 17.85 -4.57
CA ILE A 254 -1.03 19.10 -5.22
C ILE A 254 -2.15 19.41 -6.20
N ALA A 255 -2.69 20.62 -6.13
CA ALA A 255 -3.79 21.06 -6.97
C ALA A 255 -3.44 22.38 -7.64
N LYS A 256 -3.75 22.49 -8.93
CA LYS A 256 -3.62 23.75 -9.67
C LYS A 256 -4.79 24.67 -9.30
N VAL A 257 -4.47 25.85 -8.79
CA VAL A 257 -5.44 26.90 -8.46
C VAL A 257 -5.25 28.09 -9.39
N TYR A 258 -6.34 28.59 -9.97
CA TYR A 258 -6.32 29.83 -10.74
C TYR A 258 -6.67 30.99 -9.82
N LEU A 259 -5.71 31.87 -9.57
CA LEU A 259 -5.96 33.10 -8.82
C LEU A 259 -6.59 34.10 -9.78
N GLY A 260 -7.87 34.41 -9.56
CA GLY A 260 -8.53 35.49 -10.29
C GLY A 260 -7.94 36.82 -9.88
N PHE A 261 -7.30 37.53 -10.81
CA PHE A 261 -7.07 38.96 -10.64
C PHE A 261 -8.45 39.62 -10.70
N GLY A 262 -8.92 40.15 -9.57
CA GLY A 262 -10.09 41.01 -9.57
C GLY A 262 -9.85 42.15 -10.56
N ASN A 263 -10.81 42.38 -11.44
CA ASN A 263 -10.78 43.50 -12.38
C ASN A 263 -10.54 44.78 -11.58
N PHE A 264 -9.32 45.32 -11.60
CA PHE A 264 -9.10 46.72 -11.28
C PHE A 264 -9.67 47.51 -12.43
N GLU A 265 -10.96 47.82 -12.32
CA GLU A 265 -11.59 48.85 -13.13
C GLU A 265 -10.85 50.16 -12.80
N PRO A 266 -10.15 50.80 -13.75
CA PRO A 266 -9.55 52.09 -13.48
C PRO A 266 -10.68 53.09 -13.28
N ALA A 267 -10.90 53.49 -12.02
CA ALA A 267 -11.77 54.61 -11.72
C ALA A 267 -11.18 55.88 -12.34
N TYR A 268 -12.08 56.66 -12.97
CA TYR A 268 -11.90 58.03 -13.48
C TYR A 268 -11.37 58.19 -14.91
N GLU A 269 -12.28 58.11 -15.89
CA GLU A 269 -12.23 59.02 -17.04
C GLU A 269 -12.50 60.45 -16.52
N MET A 270 -11.51 61.34 -16.63
CA MET A 270 -11.74 62.77 -16.44
C MET A 270 -12.52 63.34 -17.63
N PRO A 271 -13.57 64.15 -17.42
CA PRO A 271 -14.28 64.80 -18.51
C PRO A 271 -13.36 65.82 -19.22
N PRO A 272 -13.55 66.05 -20.53
CA PRO A 272 -12.71 66.98 -21.29
C PRO A 272 -12.90 68.41 -20.77
N ALA A 273 -11.77 69.11 -20.62
CA ALA A 273 -11.73 70.51 -20.20
C ALA A 273 -12.38 71.43 -21.25
N PRO A 274 -12.99 72.55 -20.82
CA PRO A 274 -13.77 73.46 -21.66
C PRO A 274 -12.94 74.24 -22.69
#